data_AF-B7QCC3-F1
#
_entry.id   AF-B7QCC3-F1
#
_cell.length_a   1.000
_cell.length_b   1.000
_cell.length_c   1.000
_cell.angle_alpha   90.00
_cell.angle_beta   90.00
_cell.angle_gamma   90.00
#
_symmetry.space_group_name_H-M   'P 1'
#
loop_
_entity.id
_entity.type
_entity.pdbx_description
1 polymer ?
#
loop_
_entity_poly.entity_id
_entity_poly.type
_entity_poly.pdbx_seq_one_letter_code
_entity_poly.pdbx_strand_id
1 'polypeptide(L)'
;MVKIHVPKGPVEAAYESPDAKSSQCPENHPDFATIRVVSRVVLFVLHKCWMTCGVSFVTVFVVYWYCSSVLALLLLFFSLSGLVYQLGDWLLYHPEQPPHSRLYVPSPSLVGLPCWEAPPVHTRDALRLHALFVRQPPDRFGQAPTLLYLHGNAGNIGHRLHNVAGLFHQCGCNVLLVEYRGYGRSEGTPSEEGLYRDAQAGLDFLAQHPGLDATKLLVFGRSLGGAVALDLASRPEHACRLLGIVVENTFCSVPEVGRLLFGWLRWLPDFCFKSQSHEEASNLRVWDPQRDLAVQGILPHLEPLHQRPRGEAEGAEGCTGVAQRPDVHPHSSRRHLSPPG
;
A
#
# COMPACT_ATOMS: atom_id res chain seq x y z
N MET A 1 -13.24 100.68 14.90
CA MET A 1 -12.50 101.93 15.18
C MET A 1 -11.20 101.49 15.83
N VAL A 2 -10.03 101.61 15.20
CA VAL A 2 -9.22 102.82 15.07
C VAL A 2 -8.44 102.78 13.75
N LYS A 3 -8.57 103.85 12.95
CA LYS A 3 -7.80 104.18 11.73
C LYS A 3 -6.59 105.01 12.16
N ILE A 4 -5.37 104.64 11.79
CA ILE A 4 -4.22 105.57 11.75
C ILE A 4 -3.33 105.11 10.58
N HIS A 5 -3.46 105.68 9.39
CA HIS A 5 -2.86 106.92 8.84
C HIS A 5 -1.53 106.64 8.12
N VAL A 6 -1.62 106.59 6.79
CA VAL A 6 -0.51 106.51 5.83
C VAL A 6 -0.18 107.93 5.37
N PRO A 7 1.08 108.39 5.41
CA PRO A 7 1.50 109.54 4.64
C PRO A 7 1.96 109.12 3.24
N LYS A 8 1.34 109.70 2.21
CA LYS A 8 1.83 109.76 0.82
C LYS A 8 2.60 111.07 0.64
N GLY A 9 3.79 111.01 0.06
CA GLY A 9 4.48 112.19 -0.47
C GLY A 9 5.87 111.82 -1.02
N PRO A 10 6.27 112.33 -2.20
CA PRO A 10 7.19 111.66 -3.11
C PRO A 10 8.63 112.17 -3.01
N VAL A 11 9.61 111.35 -3.40
CA VAL A 11 10.92 111.85 -3.82
C VAL A 11 11.32 111.09 -5.09
N GLU A 12 11.11 111.75 -6.22
CA GLU A 12 11.84 111.46 -7.47
C GLU A 12 13.32 111.81 -7.25
N ALA A 13 14.18 110.82 -7.46
CA ALA A 13 15.58 111.06 -7.80
C ALA A 13 15.88 110.19 -9.03
N ALA A 14 15.89 110.83 -10.20
CA ALA A 14 16.46 110.30 -11.43
C ALA A 14 17.95 110.68 -11.52
N TYR A 15 18.69 109.96 -12.38
CA TYR A 15 20.11 110.07 -12.73
C TYR A 15 21.07 109.35 -11.76
N GLU A 16 21.91 108.38 -12.15
CA GLU A 16 22.63 108.17 -13.41
C GLU A 16 22.69 106.67 -13.81
N SER A 17 22.63 106.41 -15.12
CA SER A 17 23.19 105.21 -15.75
C SER A 17 24.58 105.55 -16.26
N PRO A 18 25.58 104.73 -15.93
CA PRO A 18 26.56 104.38 -16.95
C PRO A 18 26.84 102.88 -16.99
N ASP A 19 27.11 102.42 -18.21
CA ASP A 19 27.82 101.19 -18.57
C ASP A 19 26.97 100.00 -19.03
N ALA A 20 26.63 100.09 -20.31
CA ALA A 20 26.51 98.96 -21.21
C ALA A 20 27.75 98.04 -21.12
N LYS A 21 27.65 96.98 -20.29
CA LYS A 21 28.44 95.77 -20.44
C LYS A 21 27.52 94.63 -20.84
N SER A 22 27.52 94.39 -22.16
CA SER A 22 27.20 93.15 -22.85
C SER A 22 26.50 92.09 -22.01
N SER A 23 25.20 91.93 -22.20
CA SER A 23 24.49 90.69 -21.91
C SER A 23 25.03 89.57 -22.82
N GLN A 24 26.18 89.00 -22.46
CA GLN A 24 26.59 87.70 -22.97
C GLN A 24 25.74 86.65 -22.25
N CYS A 25 24.94 85.91 -23.03
CA CYS A 25 24.22 84.75 -22.57
C CYS A 25 25.20 83.83 -21.80
N PRO A 26 24.90 83.37 -20.58
CA PRO A 26 25.81 82.57 -19.75
C PRO A 26 26.16 81.19 -20.35
N GLU A 27 25.70 80.91 -21.57
CA GLU A 27 25.88 79.63 -22.27
C GLU A 27 27.28 79.40 -22.85
N ASN A 28 28.13 80.43 -22.96
CA ASN A 28 29.46 80.32 -23.58
C ASN A 28 30.63 80.24 -22.59
N HIS A 29 30.38 80.09 -21.28
CA HIS A 29 31.47 79.90 -20.31
C HIS A 29 31.90 78.42 -20.27
N PRO A 30 33.19 78.10 -20.43
CA PRO A 30 33.68 76.70 -20.53
C PRO A 30 33.35 75.85 -19.30
N ASP A 31 33.20 76.48 -18.13
CA ASP A 31 32.80 75.82 -16.88
C ASP A 31 31.37 75.27 -16.92
N PHE A 32 30.42 75.98 -17.54
CA PHE A 32 29.04 75.50 -17.68
C PHE A 32 28.92 74.33 -18.66
N ALA A 33 29.74 74.32 -19.73
CA ALA A 33 29.82 73.18 -20.65
C ALA A 33 30.36 71.93 -19.94
N THR A 34 31.41 72.11 -19.12
CA THR A 34 32.00 71.04 -18.32
C THR A 34 31.01 70.47 -17.29
N ILE A 35 30.27 71.33 -16.59
CA ILE A 35 29.23 70.92 -15.63
C ILE A 35 28.12 70.13 -16.33
N ARG A 36 27.65 70.56 -17.51
CA ARG A 36 26.63 69.83 -18.29
C ARG A 36 27.12 68.43 -18.69
N VAL A 37 28.38 68.30 -19.12
CA VAL A 37 28.96 67.01 -19.52
C VAL A 37 29.13 66.09 -18.31
N VAL A 38 29.71 66.59 -17.21
CA VAL A 38 29.89 65.83 -15.98
C VAL A 38 28.55 65.39 -15.39
N SER A 39 27.55 66.28 -15.34
CA SER A 39 26.21 65.96 -14.87
C SER A 39 25.54 64.87 -15.70
N ARG A 40 25.64 64.92 -17.04
CA ARG A 40 25.12 63.85 -17.91
C ARG A 40 25.81 62.52 -17.66
N VAL A 41 27.13 62.50 -17.52
CA VAL A 41 27.89 61.28 -17.25
C VAL A 41 27.51 60.71 -15.88
N VAL A 42 27.43 61.55 -14.85
CA VAL A 42 27.02 61.14 -13.49
C VAL A 42 25.60 60.59 -13.48
N LEU A 43 24.64 61.28 -14.08
CA LEU A 43 23.25 60.81 -14.17
C LEU A 43 23.14 59.51 -14.97
N PHE A 44 23.91 59.37 -16.05
CA PHE A 44 23.96 58.13 -16.83
C PHE A 44 24.50 56.96 -15.99
N VAL A 45 25.58 57.17 -15.23
CA VAL A 45 26.16 56.15 -14.34
C VAL A 45 25.20 55.81 -13.21
N LEU A 46 24.58 56.79 -12.56
CA LEU A 46 23.59 56.58 -11.50
C LEU A 46 22.38 55.81 -12.01
N HIS A 47 21.85 56.16 -13.18
CA HIS A 47 20.73 55.47 -13.79
C HIS A 47 21.09 54.02 -14.16
N LYS A 48 22.28 53.77 -14.71
CA LYS A 48 22.75 52.40 -14.98
C LYS A 48 22.90 51.59 -13.70
N CYS A 49 23.49 52.17 -12.66
CA CYS A 49 23.65 51.54 -11.34
C CYS A 49 22.28 51.19 -10.73
N TRP A 50 21.33 52.13 -10.74
CA TRP A 50 19.96 51.92 -10.29
C TRP A 50 19.28 50.77 -11.04
N MET A 51 19.36 50.77 -12.37
CA MET A 51 18.77 49.71 -13.20
C MET A 51 19.42 48.35 -12.93
N THR A 52 20.75 48.26 -12.79
CA THR A 52 21.44 46.99 -12.48
C THR A 52 21.09 46.46 -11.09
N CYS A 53 20.99 47.34 -10.09
CA CYS A 53 20.57 46.94 -8.74
C CYS A 53 19.11 46.49 -8.73
N GLY A 54 18.23 47.20 -9.43
CA GLY A 54 16.81 46.85 -9.56
C GLY A 54 16.61 45.49 -10.24
N VAL A 55 17.28 45.25 -11.37
CA VAL A 55 17.22 43.95 -12.07
C VAL A 55 17.77 42.82 -11.20
N SER A 56 18.89 43.05 -10.50
CA SER A 56 19.46 42.04 -9.60
C SER A 56 18.50 41.70 -8.46
N PHE A 57 17.86 42.71 -7.86
CA PHE A 57 16.87 42.50 -6.79
C PHE A 57 15.67 41.70 -7.27
N VAL A 58 15.07 42.06 -8.41
CA VAL A 58 13.94 41.33 -8.99
C VAL A 58 14.33 39.89 -9.33
N THR A 59 15.54 39.69 -9.86
CA THR A 59 16.05 38.34 -10.17
C THR A 59 16.18 37.49 -8.91
N VAL A 60 16.81 38.01 -7.85
CA VAL A 60 16.92 37.30 -6.57
C VAL A 60 15.54 37.00 -5.98
N PHE A 61 14.60 37.95 -6.06
CA PHE A 61 13.23 37.74 -5.59
C PHE A 61 12.51 36.62 -6.36
N VAL A 62 12.59 36.61 -7.69
CA VAL A 62 11.97 35.58 -8.53
C VAL A 62 12.60 34.21 -8.27
N VAL A 63 13.93 34.14 -8.16
CA VAL A 63 14.64 32.89 -7.84
C VAL A 63 14.24 32.39 -6.45
N TYR A 64 14.20 33.27 -5.44
CA TYR A 64 13.76 32.91 -4.10
C TYR A 64 12.32 32.39 -4.11
N TRP A 65 11.39 33.12 -4.72
CA TRP A 65 9.99 32.70 -4.83
C TRP A 65 9.85 31.33 -5.49
N TYR A 66 10.56 31.10 -6.60
CA TYR A 66 10.53 29.83 -7.31
C TYR A 66 11.11 28.69 -6.46
N CYS A 67 12.32 28.86 -5.89
CA CYS A 67 12.96 27.86 -5.06
C CYS A 67 12.14 27.53 -3.80
N SER A 68 11.58 28.55 -3.13
CA SER A 68 10.71 28.37 -1.97
C SER A 68 9.41 27.66 -2.33
N SER A 69 8.82 27.97 -3.48
CA SER A 69 7.60 27.30 -3.96
C SER A 69 7.86 25.82 -4.30
N VAL A 70 8.95 25.52 -5.01
CA VAL A 70 9.35 24.14 -5.31
C VAL A 70 9.62 23.36 -4.02
N LEU A 71 10.36 23.94 -3.07
CA LEU A 71 10.62 23.31 -1.78
C LEU A 71 9.32 23.04 -1.00
N ALA A 72 8.40 24.01 -0.96
CA ALA A 72 7.11 23.85 -0.29
C ALA A 72 6.27 22.73 -0.92
N LEU A 73 6.24 22.63 -2.26
CA LEU A 73 5.52 21.57 -2.97
C LEU A 73 6.13 20.18 -2.70
N LEU A 74 7.46 20.08 -2.67
CA LEU A 74 8.14 18.83 -2.32
C LEU A 74 7.81 18.41 -0.89
N LEU A 75 7.88 19.32 0.08
CA LEU A 75 7.53 19.04 1.46
C LEU A 75 6.06 18.60 1.61
N LEU A 76 5.15 19.26 0.90
CA LEU A 76 3.74 18.87 0.87
C LEU A 76 3.56 17.47 0.28
N PHE A 77 4.23 17.16 -0.84
CA PHE A 77 4.18 15.85 -1.48
C PHE A 77 4.68 14.74 -0.53
N PHE A 78 5.85 14.92 0.10
CA PHE A 78 6.39 13.95 1.06
C PHE A 78 5.52 13.82 2.30
N SER A 79 4.96 14.92 2.80
CA SER A 79 4.04 14.90 3.94
C SER A 79 2.75 14.15 3.62
N LEU A 80 2.13 14.41 2.48
CA LEU A 80 0.92 13.72 2.04
C LEU A 80 1.19 12.23 1.77
N SER A 81 2.30 11.92 1.13
CA SER A 81 2.73 10.53 0.90
C SER A 81 2.97 9.78 2.22
N GLY A 82 3.63 10.44 3.18
CA GLY A 82 3.82 9.88 4.53
C GLY A 82 2.51 9.66 5.28
N LEU A 83 1.54 10.56 5.13
CA LEU A 83 0.20 10.40 5.71
C LEU A 83 -0.53 9.20 5.10
N VAL A 84 -0.53 9.06 3.77
CA VAL A 84 -1.13 7.91 3.08
C VAL A 84 -0.45 6.62 3.49
N TYR A 85 0.89 6.60 3.63
CA TYR A 85 1.64 5.44 4.10
C TYR A 85 1.23 5.01 5.51
N GLN A 86 1.05 5.97 6.43
CA GLN A 86 0.59 5.70 7.79
C GLN A 86 -0.86 5.21 7.84
N LEU A 87 -1.72 5.75 6.98
CA LEU A 87 -3.13 5.34 6.87
C LEU A 87 -3.33 4.06 6.05
N GLY A 88 -2.29 3.55 5.38
CA GLY A 88 -2.38 2.41 4.47
C GLY A 88 -2.96 1.16 5.13
N ASP A 89 -2.49 0.81 6.33
CA ASP A 89 -3.00 -0.35 7.08
C ASP A 89 -4.48 -0.16 7.45
N TRP A 90 -4.87 1.04 7.85
CA TRP A 90 -6.26 1.35 8.20
C TRP A 90 -7.20 1.33 6.98
N LEU A 91 -6.70 1.77 5.81
CA LEU A 91 -7.45 1.74 4.56
C LEU A 91 -7.58 0.31 4.02
N LEU A 92 -6.55 -0.51 4.20
CA LEU A 92 -6.50 -1.86 3.69
C LEU A 92 -7.31 -2.83 4.54
N TYR A 93 -7.18 -2.76 5.87
CA TYR A 93 -7.77 -3.74 6.78
C TYR A 93 -9.16 -3.32 7.28
N HIS A 94 -10.13 -4.23 7.23
CA HIS A 94 -11.53 -3.94 7.60
C HIS A 94 -12.07 -4.84 8.72
N PRO A 95 -11.47 -4.77 9.93
CA PRO A 95 -11.86 -5.63 11.05
C PRO A 95 -13.27 -5.38 11.60
N GLU A 96 -13.82 -4.19 11.38
CA GLU A 96 -15.16 -3.78 11.84
C GLU A 96 -16.25 -4.01 10.80
N GLN A 97 -15.93 -4.60 9.64
CA GLN A 97 -16.92 -4.93 8.63
C GLN A 97 -17.27 -6.42 8.71
N PRO A 98 -18.55 -6.83 8.65
CA PRO A 98 -19.74 -5.98 8.79
C PRO A 98 -19.81 -5.35 10.19
N PRO A 99 -20.55 -4.24 10.37
CA PRO A 99 -20.59 -3.51 11.64
C PRO A 99 -20.80 -4.42 12.85
N HIS A 100 -20.02 -4.20 13.91
CA HIS A 100 -20.01 -5.00 15.14
C HIS A 100 -19.41 -6.40 15.02
N SER A 101 -18.67 -6.70 13.95
CA SER A 101 -17.93 -7.96 13.78
C SER A 101 -16.93 -8.22 14.91
N ARG A 102 -16.41 -7.19 15.60
CA ARG A 102 -15.54 -7.37 16.77
C ARG A 102 -16.30 -7.79 18.03
N LEU A 103 -17.58 -7.44 18.14
CA LEU A 103 -18.41 -7.74 19.30
C LEU A 103 -19.14 -9.08 19.15
N TYR A 104 -19.74 -9.30 17.97
CA TYR A 104 -20.55 -10.48 17.67
C TYR A 104 -19.75 -11.50 16.87
N VAL A 105 -19.22 -12.51 17.57
CA VAL A 105 -18.58 -13.68 16.98
C VAL A 105 -19.48 -14.90 17.18
N PRO A 106 -20.16 -15.40 16.13
CA PRO A 106 -20.96 -16.62 16.20
C PRO A 106 -20.19 -17.83 16.77
N SER A 107 -20.87 -18.66 17.55
CA SER A 107 -20.30 -19.90 18.11
C SER A 107 -20.44 -21.08 17.13
N PRO A 108 -19.47 -22.01 17.07
CA PRO A 108 -19.56 -23.22 16.26
C PRO A 108 -20.82 -24.07 16.50
N SER A 109 -21.39 -24.03 17.70
CA SER A 109 -22.62 -24.75 18.03
C SER A 109 -23.83 -24.32 17.18
N LEU A 110 -23.81 -23.11 16.61
CA LEU A 110 -24.89 -22.62 15.74
C LEU A 110 -24.95 -23.32 14.37
N VAL A 111 -23.82 -23.89 13.93
CA VAL A 111 -23.72 -24.60 12.63
C VAL A 111 -23.61 -26.12 12.81
N GLY A 112 -23.90 -26.63 14.02
CA GLY A 112 -23.90 -28.07 14.29
C GLY A 112 -22.51 -28.70 14.44
N LEU A 113 -21.46 -27.93 14.72
CA LEU A 113 -20.12 -28.46 14.98
C LEU A 113 -20.03 -28.99 16.42
N PRO A 114 -19.85 -30.30 16.65
CA PRO A 114 -20.02 -30.91 17.98
C PRO A 114 -18.78 -30.81 18.87
N CYS A 115 -17.58 -30.79 18.27
CA CYS A 115 -16.31 -30.91 18.98
C CYS A 115 -15.42 -29.71 18.67
N TRP A 116 -15.50 -28.68 19.51
CA TRP A 116 -14.70 -27.47 19.34
C TRP A 116 -14.20 -26.93 20.67
N GLU A 117 -13.10 -26.18 20.62
CA GLU A 117 -12.55 -25.44 21.75
C GLU A 117 -11.95 -24.11 21.27
N ALA A 118 -11.72 -23.19 22.20
CA ALA A 118 -11.10 -21.90 21.93
C ALA A 118 -9.73 -21.83 22.60
N PRO A 119 -8.66 -22.34 21.96
CA PRO A 119 -7.35 -22.43 22.59
C PRO A 119 -6.71 -21.04 22.77
N PRO A 120 -5.85 -20.87 23.78
CA PRO A 120 -5.03 -19.67 23.90
C PRO A 120 -3.93 -19.71 22.84
N VAL A 121 -4.04 -18.86 21.80
CA VAL A 121 -2.98 -18.66 20.81
C VAL A 121 -2.28 -17.35 21.13
N HIS A 122 -0.97 -17.43 21.34
CA HIS A 122 -0.12 -16.28 21.61
C HIS A 122 0.90 -16.12 20.50
N THR A 123 1.05 -14.89 20.03
CA THR A 123 2.10 -14.53 19.08
C THR A 123 3.44 -14.35 19.79
N ARG A 124 4.53 -14.32 19.01
CA ARG A 124 5.88 -14.07 19.55
C ARG A 124 6.04 -12.67 20.17
N ASP A 125 5.23 -11.71 19.72
CA ASP A 125 5.12 -10.38 20.33
C ASP A 125 4.11 -10.32 21.49
N ALA A 126 3.76 -11.48 22.06
CA ALA A 126 2.94 -11.64 23.26
C ALA A 126 1.49 -11.12 23.15
N LEU A 127 0.96 -10.96 21.94
CA LEU A 127 -0.46 -10.66 21.74
C LEU A 127 -1.30 -11.92 21.88
N ARG A 128 -2.48 -11.77 22.49
CA ARG A 128 -3.48 -12.83 22.54
C ARG A 128 -4.36 -12.79 21.31
N LEU A 129 -4.37 -13.89 20.58
CA LEU A 129 -5.28 -14.10 19.45
C LEU A 129 -6.48 -14.92 19.89
N HIS A 130 -7.64 -14.58 19.33
CA HIS A 130 -8.80 -15.42 19.39
C HIS A 130 -8.68 -16.52 18.34
N ALA A 131 -8.91 -17.77 18.72
CA ALA A 131 -8.90 -18.89 17.81
C ALA A 131 -10.02 -19.86 18.16
N LEU A 132 -10.46 -20.62 17.15
CA LEU A 132 -11.41 -21.72 17.29
C LEU A 132 -10.80 -22.97 16.69
N PHE A 133 -10.69 -24.03 17.49
CA PHE A 133 -10.19 -25.32 17.04
C PHE A 133 -11.34 -26.33 16.99
N VAL A 134 -11.71 -26.73 15.78
CA VAL A 134 -12.75 -27.72 15.51
C VAL A 134 -12.08 -29.05 15.21
N ARG A 135 -12.42 -30.07 15.99
CA ARG A 135 -11.71 -31.35 16.00
C ARG A 135 -12.62 -32.46 15.52
N GLN A 136 -12.08 -33.36 14.70
CA GLN A 136 -12.72 -34.63 14.42
C GLN A 136 -12.90 -35.45 15.71
N PRO A 137 -13.88 -36.38 15.73
CA PRO A 137 -14.08 -37.25 16.88
C PRO A 137 -12.80 -38.03 17.26
N PRO A 138 -12.64 -38.47 18.52
CA PRO A 138 -11.38 -39.03 19.04
C PRO A 138 -10.81 -40.20 18.25
N ASP A 139 -11.65 -41.01 17.62
CA ASP A 139 -11.26 -42.13 16.76
C ASP A 139 -10.56 -41.69 15.47
N ARG A 140 -10.85 -40.48 14.97
CA ARG A 140 -10.27 -39.92 13.74
C ARG A 140 -9.30 -38.77 13.97
N PHE A 141 -9.36 -38.13 15.15
CA PHE A 141 -8.62 -36.89 15.47
C PHE A 141 -7.14 -36.92 15.05
N GLY A 142 -6.38 -37.95 15.47
CA GLY A 142 -4.95 -38.04 15.19
C GLY A 142 -4.59 -38.52 13.78
N GLN A 143 -5.55 -39.04 13.02
CA GLN A 143 -5.31 -39.50 11.65
C GLN A 143 -5.76 -38.48 10.60
N ALA A 144 -6.72 -37.63 10.97
CA ALA A 144 -7.30 -36.60 10.13
C ALA A 144 -6.27 -35.53 9.75
N PRO A 145 -6.30 -35.04 8.49
CA PRO A 145 -5.53 -33.86 8.12
C PRO A 145 -5.99 -32.66 8.94
N THR A 146 -5.06 -31.78 9.29
CA THR A 146 -5.35 -30.58 10.08
C THR A 146 -5.07 -29.33 9.28
N LEU A 147 -6.06 -28.44 9.23
CA LEU A 147 -6.07 -27.29 8.36
C LEU A 147 -6.02 -26.00 9.20
N LEU A 148 -4.98 -25.19 8.99
CA LEU A 148 -4.89 -23.82 9.48
C LEU A 148 -5.71 -22.93 8.52
N TYR A 149 -6.81 -22.40 9.00
CA TYR A 149 -7.73 -21.56 8.21
C TYR A 149 -7.43 -20.08 8.46
N LEU A 150 -6.96 -19.41 7.42
CA LEU A 150 -6.62 -18.00 7.36
C LEU A 150 -7.72 -17.25 6.59
N HIS A 151 -8.50 -16.44 7.30
CA HIS A 151 -9.71 -15.82 6.74
C HIS A 151 -9.42 -14.58 5.87
N GLY A 152 -10.45 -14.06 5.20
CA GLY A 152 -10.35 -12.84 4.39
C GLY A 152 -10.46 -11.55 5.22
N ASN A 153 -10.26 -10.40 4.54
CA ASN A 153 -10.14 -9.07 5.14
C ASN A 153 -11.37 -8.51 5.89
N ALA A 154 -12.55 -9.06 5.68
CA ALA A 154 -13.74 -8.63 6.40
C ALA A 154 -14.31 -9.81 7.19
N GLY A 155 -15.13 -9.52 8.17
CA GLY A 155 -15.78 -10.47 9.05
C GLY A 155 -14.88 -10.95 10.19
N ASN A 156 -15.30 -12.05 10.80
CA ASN A 156 -14.57 -12.74 11.85
C ASN A 156 -14.64 -14.26 11.63
N ILE A 157 -13.95 -15.04 12.45
CA ILE A 157 -13.94 -16.51 12.36
C ILE A 157 -15.35 -17.12 12.48
N GLY A 158 -16.24 -16.48 13.24
CA GLY A 158 -17.63 -16.90 13.38
C GLY A 158 -18.42 -16.81 12.06
N HIS A 159 -18.11 -15.83 11.21
CA HIS A 159 -18.69 -15.73 9.86
C HIS A 159 -18.16 -16.79 8.90
N ARG A 160 -17.12 -17.54 9.28
CA ARG A 160 -16.50 -18.60 8.46
C ARG A 160 -16.95 -20.00 8.85
N LEU A 161 -17.77 -20.13 9.89
CA LEU A 161 -18.18 -21.43 10.45
C LEU A 161 -18.92 -22.34 9.46
N HIS A 162 -19.67 -21.80 8.50
CA HIS A 162 -20.31 -22.62 7.46
C HIS A 162 -19.27 -23.28 6.54
N ASN A 163 -18.20 -22.56 6.17
CA ASN A 163 -17.10 -23.12 5.40
C ASN A 163 -16.39 -24.21 6.21
N VAL A 164 -16.17 -23.96 7.49
CA VAL A 164 -15.56 -24.92 8.43
C VAL A 164 -16.42 -26.16 8.58
N ALA A 165 -17.74 -26.01 8.67
CA ALA A 165 -18.66 -27.15 8.72
C ALA A 165 -18.56 -28.00 7.45
N GLY A 166 -18.42 -27.37 6.27
CA GLY A 166 -18.12 -28.08 5.02
C GLY A 166 -16.81 -28.87 5.10
N LEU A 167 -15.71 -28.22 5.49
CA LEU A 167 -14.40 -28.88 5.67
C LEU A 167 -14.44 -30.02 6.70
N PHE A 168 -15.20 -29.84 7.78
CA PHE A 168 -15.35 -30.82 8.84
C PHE A 168 -16.17 -32.04 8.37
N HIS A 169 -17.35 -31.83 7.79
CA HIS A 169 -18.26 -32.91 7.43
C HIS A 169 -17.90 -33.60 6.11
N GLN A 170 -17.41 -32.86 5.12
CA GLN A 170 -17.16 -33.38 3.77
C GLN A 170 -15.72 -33.85 3.60
N CYS A 171 -14.76 -33.09 4.14
CA CYS A 171 -13.33 -33.40 3.98
C CYS A 171 -12.74 -34.18 5.17
N GLY A 172 -13.46 -34.25 6.31
CA GLY A 172 -13.00 -34.97 7.49
C GLY A 172 -11.75 -34.34 8.14
N CYS A 173 -11.56 -33.03 8.01
CA CYS A 173 -10.38 -32.33 8.54
C CYS A 173 -10.61 -31.86 9.98
N ASN A 174 -9.53 -31.79 10.77
CA ASN A 174 -9.47 -30.86 11.90
C ASN A 174 -9.24 -29.45 11.35
N VAL A 175 -9.82 -28.42 11.97
CA VAL A 175 -9.69 -27.04 11.48
C VAL A 175 -9.37 -26.10 12.63
N LEU A 176 -8.22 -25.43 12.58
CA LEU A 176 -7.90 -24.30 13.44
C LEU A 176 -8.16 -23.00 12.68
N LEU A 177 -9.12 -22.22 13.14
CA LEU A 177 -9.36 -20.86 12.69
C LEU A 177 -8.63 -19.90 13.62
N VAL A 178 -7.76 -19.08 13.05
CA VAL A 178 -7.07 -18.01 13.78
C VAL A 178 -7.67 -16.67 13.35
N GLU A 179 -8.08 -15.87 14.33
CA GLU A 179 -8.52 -14.50 14.12
C GLU A 179 -7.30 -13.58 14.14
N TYR A 180 -7.12 -12.77 13.10
CA TYR A 180 -6.00 -11.83 13.02
C TYR A 180 -6.03 -10.80 14.14
N ARG A 181 -4.87 -10.25 14.49
CA ARG A 181 -4.74 -9.13 15.41
C ARG A 181 -5.61 -7.96 14.96
N GLY A 182 -6.33 -7.35 15.90
CA GLY A 182 -7.29 -6.30 15.61
C GLY A 182 -8.56 -6.76 14.88
N TYR A 183 -8.77 -8.05 14.63
CA TYR A 183 -10.06 -8.64 14.20
C TYR A 183 -10.77 -9.37 15.33
N GLY A 184 -12.08 -9.58 15.19
CA GLY A 184 -12.91 -10.30 16.16
C GLY A 184 -12.61 -9.93 17.62
N ARG A 185 -12.21 -10.93 18.40
CA ARG A 185 -11.81 -10.79 19.82
C ARG A 185 -10.29 -10.76 20.03
N SER A 186 -9.50 -10.72 18.96
CA SER A 186 -8.04 -10.63 19.06
C SER A 186 -7.60 -9.22 19.45
N GLU A 187 -6.48 -9.16 20.17
CA GLU A 187 -5.82 -7.92 20.58
C GLU A 187 -5.03 -7.29 19.41
N GLY A 188 -4.48 -6.09 19.63
CA GLY A 188 -3.58 -5.42 18.69
C GLY A 188 -4.28 -4.69 17.53
N THR A 189 -3.47 -4.29 16.55
CA THR A 189 -3.90 -3.59 15.33
C THR A 189 -3.36 -4.31 14.09
N PRO A 190 -4.16 -4.42 13.01
CA PRO A 190 -3.76 -5.19 11.84
C PRO A 190 -2.66 -4.44 11.07
N SER A 191 -1.67 -5.21 10.64
CA SER A 191 -0.57 -4.82 9.76
C SER A 191 -0.09 -6.08 9.07
N GLU A 192 0.49 -5.97 7.88
CA GLU A 192 0.95 -7.13 7.11
C GLU A 192 1.90 -8.03 7.89
N GLU A 193 2.99 -7.48 8.42
CA GLU A 193 3.92 -8.18 9.32
C GLU A 193 3.23 -8.80 10.53
N GLY A 194 2.20 -8.12 11.04
CA GLY A 194 1.41 -8.63 12.14
C GLY A 194 0.60 -9.87 11.76
N LEU A 195 -0.05 -9.84 10.60
CA LEU A 195 -0.82 -10.97 10.08
C LEU A 195 0.07 -12.19 9.80
N TYR A 196 1.30 -11.98 9.33
CA TYR A 196 2.30 -13.06 9.17
C TYR A 196 2.65 -13.72 10.51
N ARG A 197 2.88 -12.92 11.55
CA ARG A 197 3.10 -13.44 12.92
C ARG A 197 1.90 -14.19 13.46
N ASP A 198 0.69 -13.74 13.14
CA ASP A 198 -0.54 -14.39 13.59
C ASP A 198 -0.71 -15.77 12.95
N ALA A 199 -0.43 -15.88 11.64
CA ALA A 199 -0.43 -17.16 10.94
C ALA A 199 0.66 -18.10 11.46
N GLN A 200 1.86 -17.59 11.73
CA GLN A 200 2.94 -18.35 12.34
C GLN A 200 2.53 -18.88 13.73
N ALA A 201 1.87 -18.07 14.55
CA ALA A 201 1.37 -18.50 15.87
C ALA A 201 0.35 -19.65 15.76
N GLY A 202 -0.53 -19.62 14.75
CA GLY A 202 -1.44 -20.72 14.44
C GLY A 202 -0.72 -22.00 14.05
N LEU A 203 0.28 -21.91 13.16
CA LEU A 203 1.07 -23.06 12.75
C LEU A 203 1.89 -23.66 13.90
N ASP A 204 2.44 -22.81 14.77
CA ASP A 204 3.18 -23.20 15.96
C ASP A 204 2.27 -23.90 16.99
N PHE A 205 1.06 -23.38 17.21
CA PHE A 205 0.06 -24.08 18.03
C PHE A 205 -0.25 -25.48 17.49
N LEU A 206 -0.50 -25.61 16.18
CA LEU A 206 -0.83 -26.90 15.58
C LEU A 206 0.31 -27.92 15.68
N ALA A 207 1.54 -27.52 15.39
CA ALA A 207 2.66 -28.45 15.42
C ALA A 207 3.05 -28.89 16.84
N GLN A 208 2.72 -28.08 17.85
CA GLN A 208 2.96 -28.41 19.26
C GLN A 208 1.78 -29.14 19.90
N HIS A 209 0.64 -29.23 19.21
CA HIS A 209 -0.56 -29.82 19.78
C HIS A 209 -0.40 -31.34 19.97
N PRO A 210 -0.58 -31.87 21.20
CA PRO A 210 -0.48 -33.29 21.44
C PRO A 210 -1.59 -34.04 20.69
N GLY A 211 -1.21 -35.12 20.00
CA GLY A 211 -2.17 -35.98 19.30
C GLY A 211 -2.51 -35.55 17.86
N LEU A 212 -1.94 -34.47 17.34
CA LEU A 212 -1.98 -34.16 15.91
C LEU A 212 -0.82 -34.82 15.17
N ASP A 213 -1.10 -35.25 13.94
CA ASP A 213 -0.08 -35.70 13.00
C ASP A 213 0.55 -34.47 12.32
N ALA A 214 1.74 -34.09 12.78
CA ALA A 214 2.48 -32.94 12.26
C ALA A 214 2.86 -33.07 10.78
N THR A 215 2.76 -34.27 10.18
CA THR A 215 3.03 -34.49 8.75
C THR A 215 1.83 -34.18 7.86
N LYS A 216 0.65 -33.93 8.44
CA LYS A 216 -0.61 -33.69 7.71
C LYS A 216 -1.18 -32.30 7.96
N LEU A 217 -0.31 -31.31 8.15
CA LEU A 217 -0.71 -29.92 8.31
C LEU A 217 -0.90 -29.26 6.94
N LEU A 218 -2.07 -28.66 6.72
CA LEU A 218 -2.40 -27.88 5.54
C LEU A 218 -2.66 -26.43 5.97
N VAL A 219 -2.38 -25.47 5.10
CA VAL A 219 -2.86 -24.10 5.29
C VAL A 219 -3.86 -23.76 4.20
N PHE A 220 -4.96 -23.14 4.61
CA PHE A 220 -6.00 -22.64 3.73
C PHE A 220 -6.08 -21.14 3.88
N GLY A 221 -5.95 -20.41 2.79
CA GLY A 221 -6.05 -18.95 2.77
C GLY A 221 -7.11 -18.48 1.79
N ARG A 222 -7.99 -17.57 2.24
CA ARG A 222 -8.99 -16.94 1.35
C ARG A 222 -8.76 -15.44 1.23
N SER A 223 -8.73 -14.93 0.01
CA SER A 223 -8.53 -13.49 -0.26
C SER A 223 -7.28 -12.98 0.47
N LEU A 224 -7.39 -12.03 1.40
CA LEU A 224 -6.28 -11.60 2.26
C LEU A 224 -5.53 -12.78 2.90
N GLY A 225 -6.25 -13.77 3.42
CA GLY A 225 -5.63 -14.94 4.05
C GLY A 225 -4.86 -15.82 3.07
N GLY A 226 -5.11 -15.69 1.76
CA GLY A 226 -4.33 -16.35 0.71
C GLY A 226 -2.92 -15.77 0.62
N ALA A 227 -2.79 -14.45 0.62
CA ALA A 227 -1.49 -13.77 0.66
C ALA A 227 -0.71 -14.16 1.94
N VAL A 228 -1.39 -14.19 3.09
CA VAL A 228 -0.80 -14.62 4.36
C VAL A 228 -0.39 -16.10 4.34
N ALA A 229 -1.18 -16.98 3.74
CA ALA A 229 -0.84 -18.39 3.58
C ALA A 229 0.38 -18.60 2.68
N LEU A 230 0.49 -17.80 1.62
CA LEU A 230 1.62 -17.84 0.69
C LEU A 230 2.92 -17.38 1.36
N ASP A 231 2.92 -16.27 2.11
CA ASP A 231 4.10 -15.85 2.90
C ASP A 231 4.48 -16.90 3.94
N LEU A 232 3.51 -17.46 4.66
CA LEU A 232 3.78 -18.51 5.64
C LEU A 232 4.47 -19.71 5.00
N ALA A 233 4.04 -20.10 3.80
CA ALA A 233 4.56 -21.27 3.11
C ALA A 233 5.84 -21.00 2.31
N SER A 234 6.13 -19.76 1.90
CA SER A 234 7.37 -19.43 1.18
C SER A 234 8.60 -19.50 2.07
N ARG A 235 8.41 -19.39 3.39
CA ARG A 235 9.48 -19.48 4.40
C ARG A 235 9.92 -20.94 4.61
N PRO A 236 11.19 -21.29 4.34
CA PRO A 236 11.68 -22.69 4.41
C PRO A 236 11.44 -23.37 5.76
N GLU A 237 11.52 -22.63 6.86
CA GLU A 237 11.29 -23.12 8.23
C GLU A 237 9.83 -23.53 8.51
N HIS A 238 8.89 -23.09 7.68
CA HIS A 238 7.47 -23.38 7.77
C HIS A 238 7.04 -24.37 6.69
N ALA A 239 7.57 -24.22 5.47
CA ALA A 239 7.30 -25.10 4.34
C ALA A 239 7.52 -26.58 4.68
N CYS A 240 8.60 -26.90 5.42
CA CYS A 240 8.92 -28.27 5.80
C CYS A 240 7.90 -28.92 6.76
N ARG A 241 7.04 -28.11 7.40
CA ARG A 241 5.96 -28.55 8.31
C ARG A 241 4.61 -28.66 7.62
N LEU A 242 4.49 -28.21 6.37
CA LEU A 242 3.24 -28.16 5.64
C LEU A 242 3.21 -29.26 4.56
N LEU A 243 2.12 -30.02 4.53
CA LEU A 243 1.81 -30.97 3.46
C LEU A 243 1.44 -30.26 2.16
N GLY A 244 0.86 -29.07 2.26
CA GLY A 244 0.40 -28.29 1.12
C GLY A 244 -0.40 -27.05 1.52
N ILE A 245 -0.68 -26.23 0.51
CA ILE A 245 -1.43 -24.99 0.66
C ILE A 245 -2.63 -24.96 -0.28
N VAL A 246 -3.74 -24.44 0.23
CA VAL A 246 -4.96 -24.18 -0.54
C VAL A 246 -5.22 -22.70 -0.51
N VAL A 247 -5.41 -22.10 -1.69
CA VAL A 247 -5.66 -20.67 -1.79
C VAL A 247 -6.93 -20.42 -2.60
N GLU A 248 -7.84 -19.62 -2.06
CA GLU A 248 -9.13 -19.30 -2.68
C GLU A 248 -9.25 -17.79 -2.94
N ASN A 249 -9.40 -17.40 -4.22
CA ASN A 249 -9.71 -16.03 -4.64
C ASN A 249 -8.76 -14.97 -4.02
N THR A 250 -7.45 -15.25 -4.06
CA THR A 250 -6.40 -14.36 -3.55
C THR A 250 -5.88 -13.40 -4.63
N PHE A 251 -5.05 -12.46 -4.20
CA PHE A 251 -4.24 -11.61 -5.06
C PHE A 251 -2.75 -11.95 -4.93
N CYS A 252 -1.97 -11.52 -5.91
CA CYS A 252 -0.52 -11.71 -5.99
C CYS A 252 0.23 -10.62 -5.19
N SER A 253 -0.24 -9.38 -5.24
CA SER A 253 0.32 -8.27 -4.46
C SER A 253 -0.72 -7.19 -4.16
N VAL A 254 -0.60 -6.52 -3.01
CA VAL A 254 -1.46 -5.38 -2.65
C VAL A 254 -1.31 -4.21 -3.64
N PRO A 255 -0.09 -3.85 -4.11
CA PRO A 255 0.08 -2.80 -5.11
C PRO A 255 -0.66 -3.09 -6.43
N GLU A 256 -0.62 -4.33 -6.93
CA GLU A 256 -1.34 -4.68 -8.18
C GLU A 256 -2.85 -4.54 -8.04
N VAL A 257 -3.42 -5.01 -6.92
CA VAL A 257 -4.85 -4.81 -6.64
C VAL A 257 -5.18 -3.32 -6.54
N GLY A 258 -4.33 -2.55 -5.87
CA GLY A 258 -4.47 -1.10 -5.78
C GLY A 258 -4.48 -0.43 -7.16
N ARG A 259 -3.53 -0.79 -8.03
CA ARG A 259 -3.45 -0.28 -9.41
C ARG A 259 -4.65 -0.66 -10.26
N LEU A 260 -5.19 -1.87 -10.07
CA LEU A 260 -6.36 -2.36 -10.78
C LEU A 260 -7.63 -1.60 -10.35
N LEU A 261 -7.83 -1.42 -9.04
CA LEU A 261 -9.01 -0.73 -8.50
C LEU A 261 -8.94 0.79 -8.68
N PHE A 262 -7.74 1.35 -8.57
CA PHE A 262 -7.51 2.79 -8.65
C PHE A 262 -6.43 3.07 -9.69
N GLY A 263 -6.84 3.25 -10.94
CA GLY A 263 -5.93 3.42 -12.08
C GLY A 263 -4.96 4.61 -11.99
N TRP A 264 -5.12 5.53 -11.04
CA TRP A 264 -4.14 6.59 -10.77
C TRP A 264 -2.95 6.11 -9.92
N LEU A 265 -3.11 5.02 -9.15
CA LEU A 265 -2.03 4.42 -8.34
C LEU A 265 -0.94 3.76 -9.21
N ARG A 266 -1.18 3.52 -10.51
CA ARG A 266 -0.16 3.00 -11.44
C ARG A 266 1.06 3.91 -11.60
N TRP A 267 0.90 5.19 -11.31
CA TRP A 267 1.96 6.19 -11.40
C TRP A 267 2.76 6.31 -10.09
N LEU A 268 2.33 5.63 -9.03
CA LEU A 268 3.09 5.59 -7.78
C LEU A 268 4.15 4.50 -7.82
N PRO A 269 5.40 4.83 -7.46
CA PRO A 269 6.46 3.85 -7.27
C PRO A 269 6.11 2.81 -6.18
N ASP A 270 6.71 1.63 -6.26
CA ASP A 270 6.46 0.54 -5.29
C ASP A 270 6.80 0.93 -3.84
N PHE A 271 7.78 1.82 -3.62
CA PHE A 271 8.14 2.28 -2.27
C PHE A 271 7.01 3.04 -1.56
N CYS A 272 6.00 3.52 -2.29
CA CYS A 272 4.83 4.16 -1.70
C CYS A 272 3.90 3.15 -1.02
N PHE A 273 4.04 1.86 -1.32
CA PHE A 273 3.28 0.80 -0.71
C PHE A 273 4.08 0.16 0.42
N LYS A 274 3.43 -0.02 1.57
CA LYS A 274 4.04 -0.73 2.71
C LYS A 274 4.21 -2.23 2.41
N SER A 275 3.31 -2.79 1.61
CA SER A 275 3.30 -4.19 1.22
C SER A 275 4.13 -4.46 -0.03
N GLN A 276 5.00 -5.46 0.09
CA GLN A 276 5.94 -5.87 -0.95
C GLN A 276 5.49 -7.22 -1.54
N SER A 277 5.71 -7.39 -2.84
CA SER A 277 5.42 -8.66 -3.52
C SER A 277 6.43 -9.74 -3.09
N HIS A 278 5.94 -10.87 -2.62
CA HIS A 278 6.77 -12.06 -2.38
C HIS A 278 6.90 -12.86 -3.68
N GLU A 279 8.08 -12.79 -4.31
CA GLU A 279 8.40 -13.53 -5.56
C GLU A 279 8.68 -15.03 -5.32
N GLU A 280 8.76 -15.47 -4.07
CA GLU A 280 9.42 -16.72 -3.66
C GLU A 280 8.51 -17.96 -3.55
N ALA A 281 7.26 -17.91 -4.03
CA ALA A 281 6.34 -19.04 -3.95
C ALA A 281 6.55 -20.14 -5.03
N SER A 282 7.63 -20.06 -5.82
CA SER A 282 7.84 -20.86 -7.04
C SER A 282 7.97 -22.38 -6.82
N ASN A 283 8.22 -22.85 -5.60
CA ASN A 283 8.42 -24.26 -5.27
C ASN A 283 7.24 -24.91 -4.51
N LEU A 284 6.13 -24.20 -4.31
CA LEU A 284 5.00 -24.70 -3.52
C LEU A 284 3.98 -25.43 -4.39
N ARG A 285 3.47 -26.57 -3.89
CA ARG A 285 2.30 -27.23 -4.47
C ARG A 285 1.05 -26.44 -4.07
N VAL A 286 0.74 -25.39 -4.84
CA VAL A 286 -0.47 -24.58 -4.70
C VAL A 286 -1.63 -25.38 -5.28
N TRP A 287 -2.64 -25.71 -4.47
CA TRP A 287 -3.91 -26.24 -4.96
C TRP A 287 -4.88 -25.07 -5.15
N ASP A 288 -5.29 -24.84 -6.39
CA ASP A 288 -6.29 -23.83 -6.74
C ASP A 288 -7.59 -24.55 -7.15
N PRO A 289 -8.65 -24.48 -6.34
CA PRO A 289 -9.91 -25.16 -6.63
C PRO A 289 -10.53 -24.74 -7.97
N GLN A 290 -10.31 -23.51 -8.45
CA GLN A 290 -10.88 -23.04 -9.71
C GLN A 290 -10.10 -23.58 -10.93
N ARG A 291 -8.79 -23.77 -10.78
CA ARG A 291 -7.91 -24.31 -11.81
C ARG A 291 -7.94 -25.84 -11.87
N ASP A 292 -7.95 -26.50 -10.71
CA ASP A 292 -7.78 -27.95 -10.58
C ASP A 292 -9.10 -28.73 -10.68
N LEU A 293 -10.26 -28.06 -10.65
CA LEU A 293 -11.53 -28.66 -11.09
C LEU A 293 -11.50 -29.11 -12.56
N ALA A 294 -10.57 -28.57 -13.36
CA ALA A 294 -10.37 -28.99 -14.74
C ALA A 294 -9.43 -30.22 -14.88
N VAL A 295 -8.72 -30.64 -13.82
CA VAL A 295 -7.60 -31.59 -13.98
C VAL A 295 -7.68 -32.87 -13.14
N GLN A 296 -8.45 -32.97 -12.07
CA GLN A 296 -8.52 -34.26 -11.34
C GLN A 296 -9.88 -34.57 -10.71
N GLY A 297 -10.50 -35.63 -11.22
CA GLY A 297 -11.68 -36.29 -10.66
C GLY A 297 -11.40 -36.92 -9.29
N ILE A 298 -11.33 -36.09 -8.26
CA ILE A 298 -11.37 -36.51 -6.85
C ILE A 298 -12.69 -36.02 -6.26
N LEU A 299 -13.79 -36.54 -6.79
CA LEU A 299 -15.14 -36.54 -6.21
C LEU A 299 -16.01 -37.48 -7.07
N PRO A 300 -16.05 -38.79 -6.79
CA PRO A 300 -17.10 -39.62 -7.35
C PRO A 300 -18.41 -39.24 -6.65
N HIS A 301 -19.42 -38.85 -7.43
CA HIS A 301 -20.82 -38.60 -7.01
C HIS A 301 -21.31 -37.17 -6.81
N LEU A 302 -21.03 -36.26 -7.75
CA LEU A 302 -21.99 -35.20 -8.06
C LEU A 302 -22.33 -35.25 -9.55
N GLU A 303 -23.53 -35.73 -9.87
CA GLU A 303 -24.11 -35.63 -11.21
C GLU A 303 -24.20 -34.14 -11.63
N PRO A 304 -23.74 -33.77 -12.83
CA PRO A 304 -23.82 -32.39 -13.29
C PRO A 304 -25.24 -32.05 -13.74
N LEU A 305 -25.96 -31.25 -12.95
CA LEU A 305 -27.15 -30.55 -13.43
C LEU A 305 -26.73 -29.47 -14.44
N HIS A 306 -27.03 -29.74 -15.71
CA HIS A 306 -27.28 -28.81 -16.82
C HIS A 306 -26.41 -27.54 -16.91
N GLN A 307 -25.44 -27.59 -17.82
CA GLN A 307 -24.68 -26.45 -18.31
C GLN A 307 -25.60 -25.44 -19.06
N ARG A 308 -25.55 -24.16 -18.66
CA ARG A 308 -25.90 -23.02 -19.53
C ARG A 308 -24.61 -22.43 -20.14
N PRO A 309 -24.63 -21.94 -21.38
CA PRO A 309 -23.43 -21.54 -22.11
C PRO A 309 -22.82 -20.25 -21.55
N ARG A 310 -21.48 -20.22 -21.57
CA ARG A 310 -20.61 -19.09 -21.23
C ARG A 310 -20.87 -17.89 -22.15
N GLY A 311 -21.10 -16.73 -21.56
CA GLY A 311 -20.90 -15.42 -22.18
C GLY A 311 -19.78 -14.70 -21.43
N GLU A 312 -18.69 -14.46 -22.15
CA GLU A 312 -17.72 -13.36 -22.04
C GLU A 312 -17.49 -12.71 -20.67
N ALA A 313 -16.31 -12.98 -20.12
CA ALA A 313 -15.54 -12.04 -19.31
C ALA A 313 -14.05 -12.44 -19.38
N GLU A 314 -13.35 -11.96 -20.40
CA GLU A 314 -11.90 -11.79 -20.35
C GLU A 314 -11.60 -10.66 -19.37
N GLY A 315 -10.69 -10.90 -18.42
CA GLY A 315 -10.18 -9.85 -17.53
C GLY A 315 -10.01 -10.26 -16.07
N ALA A 316 -9.14 -11.25 -15.81
CA ALA A 316 -8.38 -11.40 -14.57
C ALA A 316 -7.44 -12.60 -14.74
N GLU A 317 -6.27 -12.38 -15.34
CA GLU A 317 -5.19 -13.37 -15.23
C GLU A 317 -4.71 -13.37 -13.77
N GLY A 318 -5.22 -14.32 -13.00
CA GLY A 318 -4.66 -14.68 -11.69
C GLY A 318 -3.30 -15.35 -11.87
N CYS A 319 -2.41 -15.17 -10.90
CA CYS A 319 -1.04 -15.69 -10.84
C CYS A 319 -0.84 -17.05 -11.53
N THR A 320 -0.34 -17.05 -12.77
CA THR A 320 0.16 -18.25 -13.44
C THR A 320 1.68 -18.24 -13.47
N GLY A 321 2.30 -18.87 -12.47
CA GLY A 321 3.71 -19.28 -12.56
C GLY A 321 3.88 -20.34 -13.64
N VAL A 322 4.61 -20.02 -14.69
CA VAL A 322 4.94 -20.91 -15.80
C VAL A 322 6.01 -21.90 -15.36
N ALA A 323 5.63 -23.15 -15.15
CA ALA A 323 6.59 -24.27 -15.11
C ALA A 323 6.71 -24.87 -16.51
N GLN A 324 7.66 -24.38 -17.31
CA GLN A 324 8.13 -25.11 -18.48
C GLN A 324 8.84 -26.38 -17.99
N ARG A 325 8.27 -27.56 -18.28
CA ARG A 325 8.98 -28.83 -18.13
C ARG A 325 10.10 -28.89 -19.18
N PRO A 326 11.29 -29.42 -18.86
CA PRO A 326 12.24 -29.79 -19.90
C PRO A 326 11.67 -30.96 -20.71
N ASP A 327 11.68 -30.81 -22.04
CA ASP A 327 11.28 -31.82 -23.00
C ASP A 327 12.06 -33.13 -22.78
N VAL A 328 11.35 -34.18 -22.39
CA VAL A 328 11.86 -35.55 -22.46
C VAL A 328 11.21 -36.20 -23.68
N HIS A 329 11.97 -36.24 -24.78
CA HIS A 329 11.61 -37.01 -25.97
C HIS A 329 11.44 -38.51 -25.63
N PRO A 330 10.41 -39.19 -26.15
CA PRO A 330 10.28 -40.63 -25.99
C PRO A 330 11.04 -41.34 -27.13
N HIS A 331 12.15 -42.01 -26.81
CA HIS A 331 12.67 -43.06 -27.68
C HIS A 331 12.18 -44.42 -27.21
N SER A 332 11.32 -44.98 -28.04
CA SER A 332 10.79 -46.34 -28.02
C SER A 332 11.86 -47.42 -28.19
N SER A 333 11.45 -48.66 -27.84
CA SER A 333 11.95 -49.98 -28.29
C SER A 333 13.15 -50.54 -27.48
N ARG A 334 13.20 -51.80 -27.02
CA ARG A 334 12.51 -53.06 -27.35
C ARG A 334 12.59 -53.99 -26.12
N ARG A 335 11.53 -54.76 -25.88
CA ARG A 335 11.54 -55.93 -24.98
C ARG A 335 12.35 -57.05 -25.63
N HIS A 336 13.27 -57.67 -24.88
CA HIS A 336 13.77 -59.01 -25.17
C HIS A 336 13.29 -59.95 -24.06
N LEU A 337 12.44 -60.90 -24.46
CA LEU A 337 12.04 -62.09 -23.71
C LEU A 337 13.17 -63.12 -23.81
N SER A 338 13.57 -63.70 -22.67
CA SER A 338 14.39 -64.91 -22.61
C SER A 338 13.48 -66.15 -22.49
N PRO A 339 13.79 -67.28 -23.15
CA PRO A 339 13.01 -68.51 -23.05
C PRO A 339 13.44 -69.37 -21.85
N PRO A 340 12.66 -70.40 -21.47
CA PRO A 340 12.86 -71.12 -20.22
C PRO A 340 13.93 -72.21 -20.33
N GLY A 341 14.65 -72.42 -19.24
CA GLY A 341 15.56 -73.53 -18.98
C GLY A 341 15.66 -73.76 -17.49
#